data_AF-A0AA39MFV2-F1
#
_entry.id   AF-A0AA39MFV2-F1
#
_cell.length_a   1.000
_cell.length_b   1.000
_cell.length_c   1.000
_cell.angle_alpha   90.00
_cell.angle_beta   90.00
_cell.angle_gamma   90.00
#
_symmetry.space_group_name_H-M   'P 1'
#
loop_
_entity.id
_entity.type
_entity.pdbx_description
1 polymer ?
#
loop_
_entity_poly.entity_id
_entity_poly.type
_entity_poly.pdbx_seq_one_letter_code
_entity_poly.pdbx_strand_id
1 'polypeptide(L)'
;LQQHVRLTGLGCDAFKETTDTILEAQLIFERQLQAGVFEKWTPDNTDDFLGIDISNRYLENRKSYPQEEAAFEKGVDPRDILATACSKRNLIHTEDNKVRFYTSAIDEGE
;
A
#
# COMPACT_ATOMS: atom_id res chain seq x y z
N LEU A 1 11.20 -5.67 2.32
CA LEU A 1 11.24 -4.28 1.81
C LEU A 1 9.87 -3.69 2.09
N GLN A 2 9.81 -2.65 2.91
CA GLN A 2 8.55 -2.01 3.30
C GLN A 2 8.62 -0.56 2.89
N GLN A 3 7.62 -0.12 2.15
CA GLN A 3 7.42 1.28 1.80
C GLN A 3 6.28 1.81 2.66
N HIS A 4 6.49 3.01 3.19
CA HIS A 4 5.48 3.72 3.95
C HIS A 4 5.37 5.11 3.34
N VAL A 5 4.17 5.45 2.89
CA VAL A 5 3.84 6.74 2.28
C VAL A 5 2.69 7.32 3.04
N ARG A 6 2.79 8.62 3.35
CA ARG A 6 1.69 9.40 3.90
C ARG A 6 1.13 10.29 2.82
N LEU A 7 -0.19 10.23 2.64
CA LEU A 7 -0.92 11.18 1.81
C LEU A 7 -1.61 12.20 2.72
N THR A 8 -1.32 13.48 2.50
CA THR A 8 -1.99 14.60 3.16
C THR A 8 -2.67 15.47 2.12
N GLY A 9 -3.93 15.85 2.38
CA GLY A 9 -4.71 16.68 1.47
C GLY A 9 -4.36 18.16 1.50
N LEU A 10 -3.65 18.63 2.54
CA LEU A 10 -3.28 20.03 2.77
C LEU A 10 -4.47 21.00 2.61
N GLY A 11 -5.66 20.59 3.07
CA GLY A 11 -6.88 21.38 3.01
C GLY A 11 -7.69 21.27 1.71
N CYS A 12 -7.32 20.36 0.79
CA CYS A 12 -8.09 20.10 -0.42
C CYS A 12 -9.47 19.45 -0.11
N ASP A 13 -10.54 20.04 -0.65
CA ASP A 13 -11.91 19.54 -0.46
C ASP A 13 -12.11 18.10 -0.95
N ALA A 14 -11.52 17.75 -2.10
CA ALA A 14 -11.61 16.39 -2.64
C ALA A 14 -10.97 15.35 -1.72
N PHE A 15 -9.87 15.70 -1.05
CA PHE A 15 -9.24 14.81 -0.08
C PHE A 15 -10.10 14.65 1.16
N LYS A 16 -10.70 15.75 1.64
CA LYS A 16 -11.62 15.73 2.78
C LYS A 16 -12.85 14.85 2.51
N GLU A 17 -13.50 15.04 1.37
CA GLU A 17 -14.64 14.21 0.94
C GLU A 17 -14.26 12.73 0.87
N THR A 18 -13.06 12.43 0.38
CA THR A 18 -12.53 11.07 0.35
C THR A 18 -12.36 10.50 1.77
N THR A 19 -11.75 11.26 2.68
CA THR A 19 -11.59 10.80 4.08
C THR A 19 -12.91 10.62 4.80
N ASP A 20 -13.87 11.50 4.58
CA ASP A 20 -15.22 11.40 5.16
C ASP A 20 -15.94 10.14 4.64
N THR A 21 -15.83 9.85 3.34
CA THR A 21 -16.38 8.63 2.72
C THR A 21 -15.80 7.36 3.33
N ILE A 22 -14.50 7.33 3.63
CA ILE A 22 -13.86 6.18 4.28
C ILE A 22 -14.42 5.98 5.70
N LEU A 23 -14.59 7.06 6.47
CA LEU A 23 -15.17 7.01 7.81
C LEU A 23 -16.63 6.53 7.78
N GLU A 24 -17.42 6.97 6.80
CA GLU A 24 -18.79 6.50 6.61
C GLU A 24 -18.83 5.00 6.28
N ALA A 25 -17.98 4.53 5.38
CA ALA A 25 -17.88 3.11 5.05
C ALA A 25 -17.50 2.28 6.29
N GLN A 26 -16.53 2.74 7.08
CA GLN A 26 -16.16 2.12 8.35
C GLN A 26 -17.35 2.00 9.31
N LEU A 27 -18.17 3.04 9.46
CA LEU A 27 -19.37 2.99 10.31
C LEU A 27 -20.38 1.93 9.85
N ILE A 28 -20.52 1.72 8.53
CA ILE A 28 -21.38 0.66 7.99
C ILE A 28 -20.83 -0.71 8.39
N PHE A 29 -19.51 -0.94 8.23
CA PHE A 29 -18.87 -2.20 8.59
C PHE A 29 -18.94 -2.48 10.10
N GLU A 30 -18.71 -1.48 10.94
CA GLU A 30 -18.80 -1.63 12.40
C GLU A 30 -20.19 -2.02 12.90
N ARG A 31 -21.25 -1.62 12.18
CA ARG A 31 -22.63 -2.00 12.52
C ARG A 31 -22.97 -3.43 12.12
N GLN A 32 -22.29 -3.96 11.10
CA GLN A 32 -22.58 -5.28 10.54
C GLN A 32 -21.65 -6.37 11.07
N LEU A 33 -20.42 -6.01 11.41
CA LEU A 33 -19.38 -6.94 11.86
C LEU A 33 -19.29 -6.94 13.38
N GLN A 34 -18.96 -8.11 13.94
CA GLN A 34 -18.72 -8.23 15.38
C GLN A 34 -17.46 -7.48 15.78
N ALA A 35 -17.43 -6.97 17.02
CA ALA A 35 -16.26 -6.32 17.57
C ALA A 35 -15.02 -7.25 17.48
N GLY A 36 -13.91 -6.72 16.98
CA GLY A 36 -12.65 -7.47 16.80
C GLY A 36 -12.50 -8.21 15.48
N VAL A 37 -13.52 -8.24 14.62
CA VAL A 37 -13.40 -8.79 13.25
C VAL A 37 -12.86 -7.76 12.27
N PHE A 38 -13.16 -6.48 12.51
CA PHE A 38 -12.77 -5.36 11.66
C PHE A 38 -11.69 -4.53 12.35
N GLU A 39 -10.58 -4.29 11.65
CA GLU A 39 -9.55 -3.35 12.08
C GLU A 39 -9.97 -1.94 11.70
N LYS A 40 -10.17 -1.10 12.72
CA LYS A 40 -10.60 0.29 12.51
C LYS A 40 -9.46 1.09 11.91
N TRP A 41 -9.73 1.74 10.79
CA TRP A 41 -8.87 2.82 10.30
C TRP A 41 -8.93 4.00 11.27
N THR A 42 -7.76 4.45 11.69
CA THR A 42 -7.59 5.64 12.51
C THR A 42 -6.73 6.63 11.70
N PRO A 43 -7.30 7.73 11.20
CA PRO A 43 -6.52 8.72 10.47
C PRO A 43 -5.49 9.36 11.39
N ASP A 44 -4.30 9.62 10.85
CA ASP A 44 -3.34 10.49 11.51
C ASP A 44 -3.79 11.94 11.34
N ASN A 45 -3.62 12.75 12.37
CA ASN A 45 -3.98 14.17 12.42
C ASN A 45 -2.76 15.07 12.71
N THR A 46 -1.57 14.61 12.34
CA THR A 46 -0.34 15.40 12.40
C THR A 46 -0.45 16.68 11.54
N ASP A 47 0.08 17.80 12.03
CA ASP A 47 0.12 19.11 11.35
C ASP A 47 -1.27 19.69 11.01
N ASP A 48 -2.30 19.41 11.81
CA ASP A 48 -3.69 19.88 11.64
C ASP A 48 -4.40 19.40 10.35
N PHE A 49 -3.78 18.49 9.60
CA PHE A 49 -4.37 17.89 8.40
C PHE A 49 -4.58 16.38 8.59
N LEU A 50 -5.72 15.88 8.09
CA LEU A 50 -5.95 14.44 8.01
C LEU A 50 -4.94 13.81 7.05
N GLY A 51 -4.29 12.75 7.53
CA GLY A 51 -3.35 11.93 6.79
C GLY A 51 -3.87 10.50 6.59
N ILE A 52 -3.63 9.96 5.40
CA ILE A 52 -3.80 8.53 5.11
C ILE A 52 -2.42 7.90 5.05
N ASP A 53 -2.12 7.08 6.05
CA ASP A 53 -0.91 6.28 6.09
C ASP A 53 -1.10 5.00 5.27
N ILE A 54 -0.28 4.86 4.23
CA ILE A 54 -0.30 3.71 3.32
C ILE A 54 1.02 2.98 3.47
N SER A 55 0.95 1.74 3.93
CA SER A 55 2.11 0.86 4.02
C SER A 55 1.96 -0.27 3.01
N ASN A 56 2.99 -0.49 2.21
CA ASN A 56 3.07 -1.68 1.37
C ASN A 56 4.31 -2.50 1.74
N ARG A 57 4.14 -3.81 1.88
CA ARG A 57 5.24 -4.76 2.01
C ARG A 57 5.43 -5.42 0.67
N TYR A 58 6.55 -5.09 0.05
CA TYR A 58 6.92 -5.67 -1.24
C TYR A 58 7.21 -7.17 -1.16
N LEU A 59 7.63 -7.65 0.02
CA LEU A 59 7.88 -9.05 0.32
C LEU A 59 7.15 -9.41 1.62
N GLU A 60 6.47 -10.55 1.61
CA GLU A 60 5.68 -11.02 2.73
C GLU A 60 6.34 -12.20 3.46
N ASN A 61 5.95 -12.42 4.72
CA ASN A 61 6.43 -13.61 5.43
C ASN A 61 5.68 -14.85 4.94
N ARG A 62 6.42 -15.87 4.49
CA ARG A 62 5.82 -17.13 4.00
C ARG A 62 4.87 -17.79 5.00
N LYS A 63 5.08 -17.62 6.31
CA LYS A 63 4.20 -18.20 7.35
C LYS A 63 2.88 -17.45 7.49
N SER A 64 2.87 -16.16 7.17
CA SER A 64 1.69 -15.30 7.29
C SER A 64 0.81 -15.33 6.05
N TYR A 65 1.40 -15.66 4.89
CA TYR A 65 0.73 -15.69 3.60
C TYR A 65 0.94 -17.05 2.91
N PRO A 66 -0.07 -17.94 2.92
CA PRO A 66 0.00 -19.24 2.26
C PRO A 66 -0.24 -19.16 0.74
N GLN A 67 -0.29 -17.96 0.16
CA GLN A 67 -0.47 -17.74 -1.27
C GLN A 67 0.73 -18.23 -2.09
N GLU A 68 0.50 -18.47 -3.37
CA GLU A 68 1.56 -18.86 -4.31
C GLU A 68 2.59 -17.75 -4.49
N GLU A 69 3.86 -18.17 -4.57
CA GLU A 69 4.98 -17.28 -4.81
C GLU A 69 5.01 -16.88 -6.29
N ALA A 70 4.92 -15.58 -6.54
CA ALA A 70 5.03 -15.02 -7.88
C ALA A 70 6.51 -14.79 -8.22
N ALA A 71 6.88 -15.03 -9.48
CA ALA A 71 8.19 -14.66 -9.98
C ALA A 71 8.31 -13.13 -10.13
N PHE A 72 9.50 -12.57 -9.88
CA PHE A 72 9.76 -11.17 -10.17
C PHE A 72 9.66 -10.89 -11.67
N GLU A 73 9.05 -9.75 -12.03
CA GLU A 73 8.99 -9.32 -13.42
C GLU A 73 10.39 -9.04 -13.99
N LYS A 74 10.53 -9.18 -15.31
CA LYS A 74 11.82 -8.97 -15.99
C LYS A 74 12.32 -7.55 -15.74
N GLY A 75 13.55 -7.43 -15.25
CA GLY A 75 14.20 -6.14 -14.97
C GLY A 75 13.94 -5.58 -13.57
N VAL A 76 13.06 -6.21 -12.78
CA VAL A 76 12.84 -5.84 -11.37
C VAL A 76 14.00 -6.29 -10.48
N ASP A 77 14.53 -7.50 -10.71
CA ASP A 77 15.68 -8.03 -9.97
C ASP A 77 16.81 -8.49 -10.90
N PRO A 78 17.45 -7.58 -11.67
CA PRO A 78 18.46 -7.95 -12.65
C PRO A 78 19.76 -8.52 -12.04
N ARG A 79 19.89 -8.49 -10.71
CA ARG A 79 21.09 -8.92 -9.97
C ARG A 79 20.77 -9.99 -8.91
N ASP A 80 19.57 -10.58 -8.95
CA ASP A 80 19.09 -11.60 -8.00
C ASP A 80 19.18 -11.21 -6.50
N ILE A 81 19.17 -9.90 -6.21
CA ILE A 81 19.30 -9.38 -4.83
C ILE A 81 18.00 -9.63 -4.06
N LEU A 82 16.85 -9.41 -4.69
CA LEU A 82 15.53 -9.60 -4.08
C LEU A 82 15.24 -11.09 -3.90
N ALA A 83 15.52 -11.91 -4.92
CA ALA A 83 15.41 -13.36 -4.84
C ALA A 83 16.28 -13.93 -3.70
N THR A 84 17.55 -13.49 -3.61
CA THR A 84 18.45 -13.90 -2.52
C THR A 84 17.92 -13.47 -1.15
N ALA A 85 17.36 -12.26 -1.04
CA ALA A 85 16.79 -11.78 0.21
C ALA A 85 15.56 -12.60 0.64
N CYS A 86 14.71 -13.01 -0.32
CA CYS A 86 13.56 -13.88 -0.08
C CYS A 86 13.99 -15.22 0.53
N SER A 87 14.95 -15.90 -0.12
CA SER A 87 15.44 -17.20 0.35
C SER A 87 16.10 -17.11 1.73
N LYS A 88 16.90 -16.07 2.00
CA LYS A 88 17.62 -15.94 3.29
C LYS A 88 16.70 -15.61 4.46
N ARG A 89 15.60 -14.91 4.23
CA ARG A 89 14.72 -14.38 5.29
C ARG A 89 13.35 -15.07 5.35
N ASN A 90 13.15 -16.12 4.57
CA ASN A 90 11.87 -16.83 4.46
C ASN A 90 10.71 -15.87 4.08
N LEU A 91 10.99 -15.01 3.10
CA LEU A 91 10.02 -14.08 2.53
C LEU A 91 9.58 -14.57 1.15
N ILE A 92 8.40 -14.15 0.71
CA ILE A 92 7.84 -14.45 -0.61
C ILE A 92 7.43 -13.16 -1.33
N HIS A 93 7.50 -13.20 -2.67
CA HIS A 93 6.87 -12.22 -3.53
C HIS A 93 5.50 -12.73 -3.96
N THR A 94 4.49 -11.86 -3.95
CA THR A 94 3.10 -12.18 -4.32
C THR A 94 2.69 -11.33 -5.52
N GLU A 95 1.66 -11.77 -6.24
CA GLU A 95 1.16 -11.07 -7.44
C GLU A 95 0.64 -9.65 -7.16
N ASP A 96 0.33 -9.32 -5.90
CA ASP A 96 -0.17 -8.01 -5.48
C ASP A 96 0.89 -6.90 -5.62
N ASN A 97 2.17 -7.27 -5.72
CA ASN A 97 3.30 -6.35 -5.66
C ASN A 97 3.94 -6.08 -7.04
N LYS A 98 3.15 -5.76 -8.05
CA LYS A 98 3.67 -5.44 -9.40
C LYS A 98 4.31 -4.05 -9.44
N VAL A 99 5.54 -3.98 -9.93
CA VAL A 99 6.27 -2.71 -10.13
C VAL A 99 5.98 -2.20 -11.54
N ARG A 100 5.38 -1.01 -11.64
CA ARG A 100 5.13 -0.36 -12.93
C ARG A 100 6.03 0.85 -13.09
N PHE A 101 6.72 0.92 -14.23
CA PHE A 101 7.55 2.06 -14.59
C PHE A 101 6.77 2.99 -15.51
N TYR A 102 6.65 4.25 -15.09
CA TYR A 102 6.01 5.30 -15.88
C TYR A 102 7.06 6.35 -16.23
N THR A 103 7.03 6.82 -17.48
CA THR A 103 7.80 7.99 -17.93
C THR A 103 6.81 9.01 -18.48
N SER A 104 7.03 10.27 -18.16
CA SER A 104 6.26 11.39 -18.71
C SER A 104 7.24 12.34 -19.36
N ALA A 105 6.92 12.80 -20.57
CA ALA A 105 7.64 13.84 -21.27
C ALA A 105 6.67 15.00 -21.50
N ILE A 106 7.12 16.23 -21.28
CA ILE A 106 6.38 17.42 -21.67
C ILE A 106 6.68 17.62 -23.15
N ASP A 107 5.63 17.62 -23.97
CA ASP A 107 5.74 17.97 -25.38
C ASP A 107 5.93 19.49 -25.45
N GLU A 108 7.18 19.94 -25.60
CA GLU A 108 7.47 21.33 -25.93
C GLU A 108 7.10 21.53 -27.41
N GLY A 109 5.82 21.87 -27.64
CA GLY A 109 5.31 22.15 -28.97
C GLY A 109 6.12 23.25 -29.68
N GLU A 110 6.52 22.97 -30.92
CA GLU A 110 7.07 23.93 -31.89
C GLU A 110 6.08 25.04 -32.28
#